data_AF-A0A0F9HAJ6-F1
#
_entry.id   AF-A0A0F9HAJ6-F1
#
_cell.length_a   1.000
_cell.length_b   1.000
_cell.length_c   1.000
_cell.angle_alpha   90.00
_cell.angle_beta   90.00
_cell.angle_gamma   90.00
#
_symmetry.space_group_name_H-M   'P 1'
#
loop_
_entity.id
_entity.type
_entity.pdbx_description
1 polymer ?
#
loop_
_entity_poly.entity_id
_entity_poly.type
_entity_poly.pdbx_seq_one_letter_code
_entity_poly.pdbx_strand_id
1 'polypeptide(L)'
;MKKNVSGMRYCGREFKDAEIELIRDIISSDPKLNRQKISKLVCEALNWYKRDGGLKDMSCRVALLRMQDDRLIKLPPPLWNTRNGKIHRWRSAACEPKATITIPVSSFKELQFELVKGKQNSHLWNEYIDRYHYLCYKPLPGAQLRYFVKSREEIVALFGFGAAAWKTAPRDHFIGWSKEQRENNIHLVVNNARFLILPWITSHNLASRLLSMVTKRLPCDWYNRYKYKPVLLESFVDQEKFKGTCYKASNWIYVGQTKGLGKVYWGRKISLPKKNIYLYHLKNNFKQLLCS
;
A
#
# COMPACT_ATOMS: atom_id res chain seq x y z
N MET A 1 -43.49 -8.83 12.46
CA MET A 1 -42.42 -7.84 12.70
C MET A 1 -41.37 -7.94 11.60
N LYS A 2 -41.16 -6.86 10.84
CA LYS A 2 -40.26 -6.77 9.68
C LYS A 2 -38.80 -7.07 10.08
N LYS A 3 -38.23 -8.20 9.63
CA LYS A 3 -36.77 -8.36 9.49
C LYS A 3 -36.39 -7.98 8.05
N ASN A 4 -36.36 -6.68 7.75
CA ASN A 4 -35.74 -6.16 6.54
C ASN A 4 -34.56 -5.30 6.94
N VAL A 5 -33.35 -5.88 6.93
CA VAL A 5 -32.11 -5.26 6.42
C VAL A 5 -31.11 -6.40 6.15
N SER A 6 -31.16 -7.02 4.98
CA SER A 6 -30.03 -7.82 4.48
C SER A 6 -29.00 -6.85 3.89
N GLY A 7 -28.30 -6.11 4.75
CA GLY A 7 -27.25 -5.19 4.31
C GLY A 7 -26.10 -5.96 3.68
N MET A 8 -25.92 -5.87 2.36
CA MET A 8 -24.84 -6.57 1.66
C MET A 8 -23.58 -5.70 1.71
N ARG A 9 -22.51 -6.21 2.35
CA ARG A 9 -21.29 -5.42 2.61
C ARG A 9 -20.21 -5.66 1.56
N TYR A 10 -19.88 -4.63 0.79
CA TYR A 10 -18.81 -4.65 -0.22
C TYR A 10 -17.79 -3.54 0.02
N CYS A 11 -16.50 -3.89 -0.01
CA CYS A 11 -15.39 -2.93 0.16
C CYS A 11 -15.52 -2.03 1.41
N GLY A 12 -16.10 -2.58 2.50
CA GLY A 12 -16.28 -1.88 3.77
C GLY A 12 -17.57 -1.04 3.87
N ARG A 13 -18.31 -0.86 2.77
CA ARG A 13 -19.59 -0.13 2.72
C ARG A 13 -20.77 -1.12 2.69
N GLU A 14 -21.82 -0.82 3.44
CA GLU A 14 -23.10 -1.53 3.35
C GLU A 14 -23.90 -0.98 2.17
N PHE A 15 -24.53 -1.87 1.41
CA PHE A 15 -25.43 -1.53 0.33
C PHE A 15 -26.83 -1.96 0.69
N LYS A 16 -27.77 -1.01 0.60
CA LYS A 16 -29.21 -1.27 0.74
C LYS A 16 -29.78 -1.72 -0.60
N ASP A 17 -30.90 -2.44 -0.57
CA ASP A 17 -31.57 -2.91 -1.79
C ASP A 17 -31.86 -1.76 -2.77
N ALA A 18 -32.33 -0.61 -2.27
CA ALA A 18 -32.57 0.59 -3.09
C ALA A 18 -31.29 1.12 -3.80
N GLU A 19 -30.12 0.96 -3.19
CA GLU A 19 -28.85 1.36 -3.81
C GLU A 19 -28.41 0.32 -4.86
N ILE A 20 -28.74 -0.95 -4.67
CA ILE A 20 -28.51 -1.99 -5.68
C ILE A 20 -29.42 -1.75 -6.89
N GLU A 21 -30.69 -1.39 -6.69
CA GLU A 21 -31.58 -1.00 -7.80
C GLU A 21 -31.03 0.21 -8.55
N LEU A 22 -30.59 1.26 -7.84
CA LEU A 22 -29.97 2.43 -8.47
C LEU A 22 -28.74 2.04 -9.31
N ILE A 23 -27.92 1.09 -8.86
CA ILE A 23 -26.80 0.58 -9.64
C ILE A 23 -27.29 -0.12 -10.92
N ARG A 24 -28.38 -0.89 -10.87
CA ARG A 24 -28.97 -1.51 -12.06
C ARG A 24 -29.48 -0.47 -13.05
N ASP A 25 -30.13 0.57 -12.57
CA ASP A 25 -30.61 1.69 -13.41
C ASP A 25 -29.45 2.41 -14.10
N ILE A 26 -28.35 2.66 -13.39
CA ILE A 26 -27.13 3.25 -13.98
C ILE A 26 -26.57 2.33 -15.08
N ILE A 27 -26.56 1.02 -14.87
CA ILE A 27 -26.05 0.06 -15.86
C ILE A 27 -26.96 -0.01 -17.09
N SER A 28 -28.28 0.06 -16.92
CA SER A 28 -29.26 -0.02 -18.02
C SER A 28 -29.44 1.29 -18.77
N SER A 29 -29.05 2.43 -18.19
CA SER A 29 -29.23 3.77 -18.76
C SER A 29 -28.58 3.97 -20.13
N ASP A 30 -27.40 3.38 -20.36
CA ASP A 30 -26.71 3.43 -21.65
C ASP A 30 -25.86 2.15 -21.86
N PRO A 31 -26.24 1.29 -22.84
CA PRO A 31 -25.50 0.08 -23.17
C PRO A 31 -24.03 0.29 -23.59
N LYS A 32 -23.65 1.52 -23.98
CA LYS A 32 -22.27 1.87 -24.37
C LYS A 32 -21.38 2.20 -23.18
N LEU A 33 -21.92 2.27 -21.97
CA LEU A 33 -21.12 2.55 -20.78
C LEU A 33 -20.16 1.39 -20.50
N ASN A 34 -18.87 1.72 -20.42
CA ASN A 34 -17.88 0.77 -19.94
C ASN A 34 -17.87 0.73 -18.40
N ARG A 35 -17.29 -0.35 -17.84
CA ARG A 35 -17.20 -0.54 -16.37
C ARG A 35 -16.53 0.64 -15.64
N GLN A 36 -15.63 1.37 -16.30
CA GLN A 36 -14.97 2.54 -15.72
C GLN A 36 -15.94 3.70 -15.53
N LYS A 37 -16.77 4.01 -16.55
CA LYS A 37 -17.79 5.05 -16.48
C LYS A 37 -18.87 4.69 -15.45
N ILE A 38 -19.36 3.45 -15.49
CA ILE A 38 -20.36 2.95 -14.52
C ILE A 38 -19.87 3.19 -13.08
N SER A 39 -18.64 2.79 -12.76
CA SER A 39 -18.10 3.00 -11.40
C SER A 39 -18.00 4.46 -10.97
N LYS A 40 -17.84 5.40 -11.91
CA LYS A 40 -17.81 6.83 -11.58
C LYS A 40 -19.22 7.33 -11.28
N LEU A 41 -20.18 7.03 -12.17
CA LEU A 41 -21.58 7.40 -11.99
C LEU A 41 -22.16 6.82 -10.69
N VAL A 42 -21.85 5.56 -10.37
CA VAL A 42 -22.24 4.94 -9.11
C VAL A 42 -21.60 5.66 -7.92
N CYS A 43 -20.31 6.02 -8.00
CA CYS A 43 -19.67 6.80 -6.93
C CYS A 43 -20.32 8.18 -6.75
N GLU A 44 -20.68 8.86 -7.84
CA GLU A 44 -21.36 10.17 -7.78
C GLU A 44 -22.75 10.03 -7.15
N ALA A 45 -23.57 9.11 -7.67
CA ALA A 45 -24.94 8.89 -7.22
C ALA A 45 -25.04 8.45 -5.74
N LEU A 46 -24.07 7.66 -5.27
CA LEU A 46 -24.03 7.17 -3.89
C LEU A 46 -23.18 8.04 -2.95
N ASN A 47 -22.71 9.21 -3.41
CA ASN A 47 -21.79 10.08 -2.69
C ASN A 47 -20.55 9.35 -2.14
N TRP A 48 -20.01 8.42 -2.91
CA TRP A 48 -18.93 7.55 -2.50
C TRP A 48 -17.54 8.12 -2.84
N TYR A 49 -17.10 9.04 -1.97
CA TYR A 49 -15.85 9.79 -2.12
C TYR A 49 -14.73 9.29 -1.20
N LYS A 50 -13.49 9.58 -1.60
CA LYS A 50 -12.27 9.51 -0.79
C LYS A 50 -12.17 10.78 0.05
N ARG A 51 -11.27 10.76 1.04
CA ARG A 51 -10.98 11.92 1.90
C ARG A 51 -10.35 13.10 1.16
N ASP A 52 -9.71 12.82 0.03
CA ASP A 52 -9.15 13.85 -0.86
C ASP A 52 -10.21 14.45 -1.81
N GLY A 53 -11.49 14.11 -1.65
CA GLY A 53 -12.59 14.56 -2.50
C GLY A 53 -12.75 13.78 -3.81
N GLY A 54 -11.77 12.94 -4.19
CA GLY A 54 -11.89 12.13 -5.41
C GLY A 54 -12.86 10.96 -5.25
N LEU A 55 -13.42 10.45 -6.35
CA LEU A 55 -14.29 9.27 -6.34
C LEU A 55 -13.55 8.01 -5.83
N LYS A 56 -14.25 7.14 -5.09
CA LYS A 56 -13.77 5.79 -4.73
C LYS A 56 -13.94 4.79 -5.88
N ASP A 57 -13.63 5.21 -7.10
CA ASP A 57 -13.91 4.49 -8.34
C ASP A 57 -13.31 3.07 -8.37
N MET A 58 -12.08 2.90 -7.88
CA MET A 58 -11.45 1.57 -7.80
C MET A 58 -12.13 0.65 -6.78
N SER A 59 -12.51 1.16 -5.61
CA SER A 59 -13.27 0.38 -4.62
C SER A 59 -14.66 0.05 -5.15
N CYS A 60 -15.30 0.97 -5.87
CA CYS A 60 -16.57 0.75 -6.54
C CYS A 60 -16.45 -0.34 -7.61
N ARG A 61 -15.44 -0.32 -8.48
CA ARG A 61 -15.23 -1.40 -9.46
C ARG A 61 -15.09 -2.77 -8.80
N VAL A 62 -14.34 -2.85 -7.70
CA VAL A 62 -14.21 -4.12 -6.95
C VAL A 62 -15.54 -4.54 -6.33
N ALA A 63 -16.31 -3.60 -5.78
CA ALA A 63 -17.65 -3.88 -5.25
C ALA A 63 -18.60 -4.38 -6.34
N LEU A 64 -18.65 -3.71 -7.49
CA LEU A 64 -19.49 -4.09 -8.63
C LEU A 64 -19.12 -5.48 -9.18
N LEU A 65 -17.82 -5.79 -9.26
CA LEU A 65 -17.38 -7.14 -9.67
C LEU A 65 -17.88 -8.21 -8.70
N ARG A 66 -17.77 -7.97 -7.39
CA ARG A 66 -18.26 -8.91 -6.37
C ARG A 66 -19.78 -9.02 -6.38
N MET A 67 -20.50 -7.92 -6.57
CA MET A 67 -21.97 -7.93 -6.72
C MET A 67 -22.40 -8.74 -7.96
N GLN A 68 -21.63 -8.69 -9.05
CA GLN A 68 -21.87 -9.55 -10.20
C GLN A 68 -21.59 -11.02 -9.89
N ASP A 69 -20.50 -11.33 -9.18
CA ASP A 69 -20.18 -12.70 -8.75
C ASP A 69 -21.28 -13.27 -7.84
N ASP A 70 -21.86 -12.42 -6.98
CA ASP A 70 -23.00 -12.72 -6.13
C ASP A 70 -24.36 -12.67 -6.87
N ARG A 71 -24.34 -12.47 -8.20
CA ARG A 71 -25.50 -12.45 -9.12
C ARG A 71 -26.53 -11.36 -8.84
N LEU A 72 -26.13 -10.27 -8.19
CA LEU A 72 -27.01 -9.12 -7.89
C LEU A 72 -27.15 -8.17 -9.08
N ILE A 73 -26.12 -8.06 -9.90
CA ILE A 73 -26.08 -7.17 -11.06
C ILE A 73 -25.40 -7.87 -12.24
N LYS A 74 -25.56 -7.34 -13.46
CA LYS A 74 -24.87 -7.81 -14.66
C LYS A 74 -24.08 -6.66 -15.28
N LEU A 75 -22.75 -6.73 -15.25
CA LEU A 75 -21.91 -5.69 -15.85
C LEU A 75 -21.71 -5.94 -17.35
N PRO A 76 -21.47 -4.88 -18.14
CA PRO A 76 -21.05 -5.04 -19.54
C PRO A 76 -19.73 -5.83 -19.62
N PRO A 77 -19.43 -6.52 -20.73
CA PRO A 77 -18.18 -7.23 -20.90
C PRO A 77 -16.96 -6.29 -20.77
N PRO A 78 -15.80 -6.80 -20.31
CA PRO A 78 -14.60 -5.98 -20.22
C PRO A 78 -14.09 -5.63 -21.63
N LEU A 79 -13.73 -4.36 -21.87
CA LEU A 79 -13.21 -3.92 -23.17
C LEU A 79 -11.84 -4.51 -23.50
N TRP A 80 -11.03 -4.80 -22.49
CA TRP A 80 -9.72 -5.41 -22.63
C TRP A 80 -9.54 -6.49 -21.58
N ASN A 81 -8.87 -7.58 -21.97
CA ASN A 81 -8.32 -8.52 -21.00
C ASN A 81 -7.25 -7.79 -20.18
N THR A 82 -7.61 -7.35 -18.97
CA THR A 82 -6.65 -6.82 -18.02
C THR A 82 -5.61 -7.90 -17.78
N ARG A 83 -4.37 -7.67 -18.21
CA ARG A 83 -3.20 -8.54 -17.98
C ARG A 83 -2.79 -8.51 -16.50
N ASN A 84 -3.75 -8.70 -15.59
CA ASN A 84 -3.52 -8.80 -14.15
C ASN A 84 -2.69 -10.07 -13.91
N GLY A 85 -1.41 -9.89 -13.56
CA GLY A 85 -0.52 -11.00 -13.24
C GLY A 85 0.65 -11.23 -14.21
N LYS A 86 0.84 -10.41 -15.26
CA LYS A 86 2.11 -10.50 -16.01
C LYS A 86 3.28 -10.00 -15.14
N ILE A 87 4.33 -10.82 -15.10
CA ILE A 87 5.65 -10.51 -14.52
C ILE A 87 6.14 -9.19 -15.12
N HIS A 88 6.73 -8.31 -14.30
CA HIS A 88 7.34 -7.08 -14.79
C HIS A 88 8.58 -7.43 -15.62
N ARG A 89 8.48 -7.30 -16.94
CA ARG A 89 9.55 -7.69 -17.88
C ARG A 89 10.34 -6.53 -18.45
N TRP A 90 10.02 -5.29 -18.06
CA TRP A 90 10.74 -4.13 -18.57
C TRP A 90 12.16 -4.08 -17.98
N ARG A 91 13.13 -3.88 -18.88
CA ARG A 91 14.57 -3.83 -18.60
C ARG A 91 15.19 -2.69 -19.36
N SER A 92 16.02 -1.88 -18.72
CA SER A 92 16.71 -0.73 -19.28
C SER A 92 18.16 -0.64 -18.81
N ALA A 93 19.00 -0.01 -19.62
CA ALA A 93 20.41 0.23 -19.29
C ALA A 93 20.60 1.06 -18.01
N ALA A 94 19.64 1.93 -17.68
CA ALA A 94 19.69 2.77 -16.49
C ALA A 94 19.70 1.97 -15.17
N CYS A 95 19.14 0.76 -15.19
CA CYS A 95 19.07 -0.12 -14.04
C CYS A 95 20.10 -1.26 -14.09
N GLU A 96 21.15 -1.16 -14.90
CA GLU A 96 22.25 -2.12 -14.85
C GLU A 96 23.13 -1.90 -13.60
N PRO A 97 23.80 -2.95 -13.11
CA PRO A 97 24.75 -2.81 -12.00
C PRO A 97 25.82 -1.76 -12.29
N LYS A 98 26.12 -0.94 -11.28
CA LYS A 98 27.19 0.06 -11.33
C LYS A 98 28.39 -0.37 -10.48
N ALA A 99 29.49 0.36 -10.62
CA ALA A 99 30.67 0.18 -9.78
C ALA A 99 30.33 0.34 -8.28
N THR A 100 30.94 -0.50 -7.45
CA THR A 100 30.71 -0.50 -6.01
C THR A 100 31.21 0.80 -5.37
N ILE A 101 30.34 1.42 -4.57
CA ILE A 101 30.63 2.60 -3.76
C ILE A 101 30.64 2.16 -2.30
N THR A 102 31.83 2.18 -1.69
CA THR A 102 32.02 1.88 -0.27
C THR A 102 32.56 3.12 0.43
N ILE A 103 31.66 3.89 1.05
CA ILE A 103 32.02 5.14 1.73
C ILE A 103 31.31 5.28 3.08
N PRO A 104 31.87 6.03 4.05
CA PRO A 104 31.16 6.37 5.27
C PRO A 104 29.88 7.16 4.99
N VAL A 105 28.87 6.99 5.84
CA VAL A 105 27.57 7.67 5.64
C VAL A 105 27.69 9.21 5.65
N SER A 106 28.70 9.74 6.36
CA SER A 106 29.03 11.17 6.38
C SER A 106 29.54 11.71 5.05
N SER A 107 30.06 10.83 4.19
CA SER A 107 30.61 11.20 2.87
C SER A 107 29.54 11.33 1.78
N PHE A 108 28.32 10.81 1.99
CA PHE A 108 27.22 11.12 1.09
C PHE A 108 26.85 12.60 1.20
N LYS A 109 27.08 13.32 0.12
CA LYS A 109 26.67 14.72 -0.02
C LYS A 109 25.19 14.76 -0.34
N GLU A 110 24.45 15.54 0.44
CA GLU A 110 23.04 15.87 0.19
C GLU A 110 22.16 14.66 -0.17
N LEU A 111 21.90 13.78 0.82
CA LEU A 111 20.92 12.73 0.64
C LEU A 111 19.53 13.35 0.49
N GLN A 112 18.95 13.24 -0.70
CA GLN A 112 17.65 13.81 -1.03
C GLN A 112 16.65 12.74 -1.40
N PHE A 113 15.40 12.95 -0.96
CA PHE A 113 14.27 12.11 -1.34
C PHE A 113 13.53 12.75 -2.49
N GLU A 114 13.27 11.99 -3.56
CA GLU A 114 12.47 12.43 -4.70
C GLU A 114 11.26 11.53 -4.84
N LEU A 115 10.07 12.15 -4.88
CA LEU A 115 8.82 11.43 -5.15
C LEU A 115 8.82 10.91 -6.58
N VAL A 116 8.53 9.62 -6.75
CA VAL A 116 8.34 9.01 -8.07
C VAL A 116 7.06 9.55 -8.71
N LYS A 117 7.22 10.37 -9.75
CA LYS A 117 6.14 10.98 -10.54
C LYS A 117 6.30 10.66 -12.02
N GLY A 118 5.20 10.54 -12.74
CA GLY A 118 5.21 10.26 -14.18
C GLY A 118 5.47 8.79 -14.52
N LYS A 119 5.19 8.45 -15.79
CA LYS A 119 5.26 7.07 -16.29
C LYS A 119 6.69 6.53 -16.33
N GLN A 120 7.64 7.32 -16.83
CA GLN A 120 9.06 6.93 -16.98
C GLN A 120 9.68 6.56 -15.63
N ASN A 121 9.66 7.47 -14.65
CA ASN A 121 10.17 7.21 -13.30
C ASN A 121 9.42 6.07 -12.59
N SER A 122 8.13 5.90 -12.87
CA SER A 122 7.39 4.75 -12.34
C SER A 122 7.92 3.42 -12.88
N HIS A 123 8.26 3.34 -14.17
CA HIS A 123 8.87 2.15 -14.76
C HIS A 123 10.28 1.93 -14.21
N LEU A 124 11.09 2.99 -14.11
CA LEU A 124 12.43 2.94 -13.53
C LEU A 124 12.42 2.42 -12.09
N TRP A 125 11.54 2.95 -11.23
CA TRP A 125 11.41 2.49 -9.85
C TRP A 125 10.98 1.01 -9.80
N ASN A 126 10.00 0.63 -10.63
CA ASN A 126 9.52 -0.75 -10.69
C ASN A 126 10.65 -1.71 -11.10
N GLU A 127 11.47 -1.32 -12.07
CA GLU A 127 12.60 -2.12 -12.53
C GLU A 127 13.66 -2.32 -11.44
N TYR A 128 14.11 -1.26 -10.75
CA TYR A 128 15.07 -1.42 -9.66
C TYR A 128 14.55 -2.35 -8.56
N ILE A 129 13.28 -2.20 -8.17
CA ILE A 129 12.66 -3.08 -7.17
C ILE A 129 12.54 -4.51 -7.70
N ASP A 130 12.22 -4.69 -8.98
CA ASP A 130 12.09 -6.01 -9.60
C ASP A 130 13.43 -6.75 -9.66
N ARG A 131 14.49 -6.05 -10.06
CA ARG A 131 15.85 -6.61 -10.19
C ARG A 131 16.50 -6.90 -8.85
N TYR A 132 16.40 -5.98 -7.89
CA TYR A 132 17.31 -5.96 -6.74
C TYR A 132 16.64 -6.13 -5.38
N HIS A 133 15.32 -5.91 -5.26
CA HIS A 133 14.65 -6.21 -3.99
C HIS A 133 14.31 -7.69 -3.93
N TYR A 134 14.60 -8.35 -2.81
CA TYR A 134 14.36 -9.79 -2.59
C TYR A 134 12.89 -10.28 -2.72
N LEU A 135 11.94 -9.36 -2.90
CA LEU A 135 10.51 -9.65 -3.10
C LEU A 135 10.04 -9.36 -4.53
N CYS A 136 10.97 -8.90 -5.37
CA CYS A 136 10.74 -8.33 -6.70
C CYS A 136 9.65 -7.25 -6.67
N TYR A 137 9.27 -6.81 -7.86
CA TYR A 137 8.19 -5.86 -8.03
C TYR A 137 6.84 -6.56 -7.90
N LYS A 138 6.01 -5.99 -7.01
CA LYS A 138 4.58 -6.26 -6.95
C LYS A 138 3.87 -4.91 -6.78
N PRO A 139 2.73 -4.67 -7.45
CA PRO A 139 1.96 -3.45 -7.25
C PRO A 139 1.66 -3.22 -5.77
N LEU A 140 1.90 -2.00 -5.28
CA LEU A 140 1.59 -1.64 -3.90
C LEU A 140 0.08 -1.40 -3.77
N PRO A 141 -0.57 -1.91 -2.71
CA PRO A 141 -2.00 -1.76 -2.52
C PRO A 141 -2.37 -0.35 -2.03
N GLY A 142 -3.54 0.11 -2.45
CA GLY A 142 -4.19 1.31 -1.91
C GLY A 142 -3.40 2.61 -2.11
N ALA A 143 -3.54 3.52 -1.15
CA ALA A 143 -2.76 4.75 -1.09
C ALA A 143 -1.27 4.41 -0.94
N GLN A 144 -0.44 4.98 -1.82
CA GLN A 144 0.99 4.70 -1.87
C GLN A 144 1.83 5.95 -2.18
N LEU A 145 3.07 5.94 -1.71
CA LEU A 145 4.13 6.85 -2.13
C LEU A 145 5.39 6.04 -2.42
N ARG A 146 6.15 6.46 -3.42
CA ARG A 146 7.41 5.83 -3.81
C ARG A 146 8.46 6.90 -3.92
N TYR A 147 9.68 6.57 -3.50
CA TYR A 147 10.80 7.48 -3.48
C TYR A 147 12.01 6.88 -4.17
N PHE A 148 12.74 7.73 -4.89
CA PHE A 148 14.18 7.58 -5.05
C PHE A 148 14.88 8.34 -3.93
N VAL A 149 15.98 7.79 -3.45
CA VAL A 149 16.94 8.49 -2.62
C VAL A 149 18.17 8.72 -3.47
N LYS A 150 18.58 9.98 -3.62
CA LYS A 150 19.77 10.33 -4.37
C LYS A 150 20.84 10.95 -3.49
N SER A 151 22.10 10.78 -3.88
CA SER A 151 23.20 11.63 -3.45
C SER A 151 23.73 12.30 -4.71
N ARG A 152 23.57 13.63 -4.81
CA ARG A 152 23.68 14.35 -6.09
C ARG A 152 22.73 13.72 -7.13
N GLU A 153 23.23 13.35 -8.30
CA GLU A 153 22.43 12.70 -9.36
C GLU A 153 22.32 11.18 -9.22
N GLU A 154 23.10 10.56 -8.32
CA GLU A 154 23.16 9.11 -8.19
C GLU A 154 22.07 8.57 -7.26
N ILE A 155 21.25 7.66 -7.78
CA ILE A 155 20.26 6.93 -6.98
C ILE A 155 21.02 5.94 -6.09
N VAL A 156 20.83 6.03 -4.78
CA VAL A 156 21.49 5.17 -3.80
C VAL A 156 20.53 4.18 -3.15
N ALA A 157 19.25 4.56 -3.03
CA ALA A 157 18.24 3.74 -2.38
C ALA A 157 16.83 4.07 -2.90
N LEU A 158 15.87 3.22 -2.57
CA LEU A 158 14.47 3.35 -2.95
C LEU A 158 13.57 2.98 -1.77
N PHE A 159 12.48 3.73 -1.63
CA PHE A 159 11.40 3.40 -0.71
C PHE A 159 10.07 3.24 -1.43
N GLY A 160 9.25 2.32 -0.92
CA GLY A 160 7.85 2.15 -1.29
C GLY A 160 7.00 2.05 -0.04
N PHE A 161 6.04 2.96 0.09
CA PHE A 161 5.04 3.00 1.14
C PHE A 161 3.67 2.72 0.53
N GLY A 162 2.88 1.90 1.21
CA GLY A 162 1.53 1.52 0.77
C GLY A 162 0.57 1.41 1.94
N ALA A 163 -0.67 1.01 1.64
CA ALA A 163 -1.65 0.73 2.68
C ALA A 163 -1.15 -0.34 3.67
N ALA A 164 -1.48 -0.18 4.94
CA ALA A 164 -1.18 -1.16 5.98
C ALA A 164 -1.82 -2.53 5.69
N ALA A 165 -1.21 -3.58 6.25
CA ALA A 165 -1.81 -4.90 6.30
C ALA A 165 -3.14 -4.81 7.07
N TRP A 166 -4.21 -5.37 6.50
CA TRP A 166 -5.55 -5.23 7.06
C TRP A 166 -5.65 -5.69 8.52
N LYS A 167 -5.07 -6.86 8.82
CA LYS A 167 -5.09 -7.45 10.16
C LYS A 167 -3.73 -8.06 10.48
N THR A 168 -3.15 -7.63 11.58
CA THR A 168 -1.91 -8.20 12.12
C THR A 168 -2.00 -8.21 13.63
N ALA A 169 -2.14 -9.40 14.20
CA ALA A 169 -2.40 -9.55 15.63
C ALA A 169 -1.35 -8.81 16.50
N PRO A 170 -0.04 -8.91 16.29
CA PRO A 170 0.92 -8.25 17.19
C PRO A 170 0.79 -6.71 17.21
N ARG A 171 0.61 -6.09 16.03
CA ARG A 171 0.31 -4.65 15.92
C ARG A 171 -1.02 -4.30 16.58
N ASP A 172 -2.07 -5.08 16.31
CA ASP A 172 -3.41 -4.78 16.80
C ASP A 172 -3.46 -4.81 18.34
N HIS A 173 -2.80 -5.80 18.97
CA HIS A 173 -2.65 -5.86 20.43
C HIS A 173 -1.79 -4.71 20.97
N PHE A 174 -0.72 -4.34 20.27
CA PHE A 174 0.13 -3.23 20.69
C PHE A 174 -0.59 -1.87 20.67
N ILE A 175 -1.42 -1.63 19.65
CA ILE A 175 -2.25 -0.42 19.56
C ILE A 175 -3.36 -0.46 20.62
N GLY A 176 -4.00 -1.62 20.82
CA GLY A 176 -5.11 -1.80 21.75
C GLY A 176 -6.49 -1.43 21.17
N TRP A 177 -6.59 -1.24 19.85
CA TRP A 177 -7.85 -0.89 19.19
C TRP A 177 -8.79 -2.08 18.99
N SER A 178 -10.10 -1.80 18.98
CA SER A 178 -11.15 -2.74 18.65
C SER A 178 -11.19 -3.06 17.15
N LYS A 179 -11.99 -4.06 16.75
CA LYS A 179 -12.21 -4.38 15.33
C LYS A 179 -12.78 -3.17 14.57
N GLU A 180 -13.74 -2.47 15.17
CA GLU A 180 -14.41 -1.32 14.58
C GLU A 180 -13.47 -0.12 14.45
N GLN A 181 -12.73 0.20 15.53
CA GLN A 181 -11.70 1.24 15.51
C GLN A 181 -10.64 0.96 14.43
N ARG A 182 -10.18 -0.30 14.28
CA ARG A 182 -9.28 -0.67 13.19
C ARG A 182 -9.92 -0.43 11.82
N GLU A 183 -11.15 -0.87 11.61
CA GLU A 183 -11.84 -0.68 10.32
C GLU A 183 -11.93 0.80 9.93
N ASN A 184 -12.17 1.67 10.91
CA ASN A 184 -12.27 3.11 10.71
C ASN A 184 -10.89 3.79 10.56
N ASN A 185 -9.87 3.34 11.29
CA ASN A 185 -8.61 4.08 11.47
C ASN A 185 -7.37 3.44 10.82
N ILE A 186 -7.45 2.23 10.27
CA ILE A 186 -6.31 1.54 9.64
C ILE A 186 -5.63 2.34 8.53
N HIS A 187 -6.37 3.22 7.86
CA HIS A 187 -5.83 4.10 6.82
C HIS A 187 -4.79 5.12 7.35
N LEU A 188 -4.76 5.38 8.67
CA LEU A 188 -3.72 6.19 9.35
C LEU A 188 -2.42 5.42 9.59
N VAL A 189 -2.41 4.10 9.33
CA VAL A 189 -1.21 3.27 9.38
C VAL A 189 -0.70 3.04 7.96
N VAL A 190 0.60 3.24 7.75
CA VAL A 190 1.25 3.09 6.45
C VAL A 190 2.35 2.05 6.52
N ASN A 191 2.36 1.13 5.56
CA ASN A 191 3.35 0.08 5.49
C ASN A 191 4.55 0.49 4.64
N ASN A 192 5.76 0.41 5.18
CA ASN A 192 6.99 0.44 4.40
C ASN A 192 7.18 -0.88 3.65
N ALA A 193 6.46 -1.02 2.54
CA ALA A 193 6.39 -2.24 1.75
C ALA A 193 7.68 -2.54 0.96
N ARG A 194 8.49 -1.54 0.63
CA ARG A 194 9.79 -1.70 -0.05
C ARG A 194 10.82 -0.77 0.56
N PHE A 195 11.98 -1.32 0.90
CA PHE A 195 13.16 -0.56 1.23
C PHE A 195 14.37 -1.26 0.62
N LEU A 196 15.03 -0.60 -0.31
CA LEU A 196 16.16 -1.12 -1.07
C LEU A 196 17.29 -0.10 -1.01
N ILE A 197 18.45 -0.49 -0.51
CA ILE A 197 19.72 0.17 -0.84
C ILE A 197 20.28 -0.60 -2.03
N LEU A 198 20.72 0.09 -3.07
CA LEU A 198 21.20 -0.58 -4.28
C LEU A 198 22.44 -1.45 -3.95
N PRO A 199 22.59 -2.62 -4.61
CA PRO A 199 23.56 -3.62 -4.19
C PRO A 199 25.02 -3.18 -4.33
N TRP A 200 25.30 -2.20 -5.18
CA TRP A 200 26.62 -1.58 -5.31
C TRP A 200 26.86 -0.47 -4.27
N ILE A 201 25.96 -0.20 -3.34
CA ILE A 201 26.11 0.82 -2.32
C ILE A 201 26.35 0.16 -0.96
N THR A 202 27.58 0.27 -0.44
CA THR A 202 27.95 -0.25 0.88
C THR A 202 28.32 0.91 1.80
N SER A 203 27.56 1.11 2.87
CA SER A 203 27.85 2.17 3.83
C SER A 203 27.27 1.86 5.20
N HIS A 204 28.12 1.90 6.22
CA HIS A 204 27.72 1.70 7.60
C HIS A 204 26.73 2.80 8.03
N ASN A 205 25.64 2.42 8.71
CA ASN A 205 24.56 3.30 9.18
C ASN A 205 23.75 4.06 8.12
N LEU A 206 23.95 3.83 6.82
CA LEU A 206 23.14 4.46 5.78
C LEU A 206 21.65 4.09 5.94
N ALA A 207 21.34 2.83 6.18
CA ALA A 207 19.97 2.37 6.26
C ALA A 207 19.16 3.04 7.38
N SER A 208 19.71 3.12 8.60
CA SER A 208 19.06 3.78 9.74
C SER A 208 18.96 5.30 9.53
N ARG A 209 19.98 5.94 8.94
CA ARG A 209 19.91 7.36 8.57
C ARG A 209 18.77 7.64 7.60
N LEU A 210 18.64 6.84 6.54
CA LEU A 210 17.58 6.99 5.55
C LEU A 210 16.18 6.77 6.16
N LEU A 211 16.03 5.78 7.04
CA LEU A 211 14.78 5.56 7.78
C LEU A 211 14.42 6.79 8.64
N SER A 212 15.37 7.34 9.40
CA SER A 212 15.15 8.54 10.21
C SER A 212 14.82 9.80 9.40
N MET A 213 15.31 9.90 8.15
CA MET A 213 15.00 11.01 7.25
C MET A 213 13.61 10.86 6.65
N VAL A 214 13.25 9.65 6.17
CA VAL A 214 11.97 9.43 5.49
C VAL A 214 10.79 9.55 6.45
N THR A 215 10.94 9.15 7.72
CA THR A 215 9.87 9.28 8.73
C THR A 215 9.50 10.73 9.01
N LYS A 216 10.45 11.67 8.90
CA LYS A 216 10.20 13.12 9.04
C LYS A 216 9.49 13.70 7.81
N ARG A 217 9.79 13.19 6.62
CA ARG A 217 9.28 13.70 5.34
C ARG A 217 7.91 13.15 4.96
N LEU A 218 7.73 11.84 5.15
CA LEU A 218 6.57 11.08 4.67
C LEU A 218 5.22 11.69 5.09
N PRO A 219 5.00 12.18 6.33
CA PRO A 219 3.70 12.72 6.72
C PRO A 219 3.27 13.93 5.88
N CYS A 220 4.20 14.81 5.52
CA CYS A 220 3.93 15.99 4.70
C CYS A 220 3.61 15.60 3.26
N ASP A 221 4.42 14.73 2.65
CA ASP A 221 4.16 14.25 1.29
C ASP A 221 2.84 13.47 1.19
N TRP A 222 2.51 12.69 2.23
CA TRP A 222 1.25 11.94 2.32
C TRP A 222 0.06 12.89 2.39
N TYR A 223 0.13 13.93 3.22
CA TYR A 223 -0.90 14.96 3.30
C TYR A 223 -1.08 15.69 1.98
N ASN A 224 0.01 16.08 1.32
CA ASN A 224 -0.06 16.80 0.05
C ASN A 224 -0.84 16.01 -1.00
N ARG A 225 -0.65 14.68 -1.04
CA ARG A 225 -1.31 13.77 -1.99
C ARG A 225 -2.72 13.33 -1.58
N TYR A 226 -2.91 12.95 -0.32
CA TYR A 226 -4.13 12.25 0.15
C TYR A 226 -4.96 13.06 1.13
N LYS A 227 -4.52 14.26 1.52
CA LYS A 227 -5.21 15.20 2.42
C LYS A 227 -5.43 14.69 3.84
N TYR A 228 -4.64 13.72 4.28
CA TYR A 228 -4.56 13.27 5.66
C TYR A 228 -3.13 12.87 6.02
N LYS A 229 -2.79 12.85 7.32
CA LYS A 229 -1.45 12.45 7.80
C LYS A 229 -1.53 11.07 8.46
N PRO A 230 -0.64 10.13 8.11
CA PRO A 230 -0.50 8.89 8.88
C PRO A 230 0.08 9.19 10.26
N VAL A 231 -0.24 8.33 11.23
CA VAL A 231 0.23 8.47 12.63
C VAL A 231 1.16 7.35 13.04
N LEU A 232 1.21 6.27 12.26
CA LEU A 232 2.00 5.08 12.54
C LEU A 232 2.52 4.47 11.24
N LEU A 233 3.78 4.04 11.25
CA LEU A 233 4.35 3.20 10.21
C LEU A 233 4.51 1.77 10.70
N GLU A 234 4.37 0.82 9.78
CA GLU A 234 4.69 -0.58 9.99
C GLU A 234 5.67 -1.08 8.93
N SER A 235 6.47 -2.08 9.28
CA SER A 235 7.32 -2.82 8.34
C SER A 235 7.41 -4.28 8.74
N PHE A 236 7.68 -5.14 7.76
CA PHE A 236 7.75 -6.60 7.92
C PHE A 236 9.10 -7.12 7.45
N VAL A 237 9.92 -7.58 8.39
CA VAL A 237 11.27 -8.06 8.12
C VAL A 237 11.30 -9.59 8.12
N ASP A 238 11.76 -10.16 7.02
CA ASP A 238 11.99 -11.60 6.89
C ASP A 238 13.24 -12.00 7.69
N GLN A 239 13.07 -12.77 8.77
CA GLN A 239 14.17 -13.09 9.70
C GLN A 239 15.18 -14.06 9.12
N GLU A 240 14.77 -14.90 8.18
CA GLU A 240 15.67 -15.85 7.52
C GLU A 240 16.68 -15.11 6.63
N LYS A 241 16.35 -13.88 6.22
CA LYS A 241 17.18 -13.05 5.34
C LYS A 241 17.84 -11.87 6.04
N PHE A 242 17.18 -11.26 7.02
CA PHE A 242 17.62 -10.02 7.63
C PHE A 242 17.40 -9.98 9.14
N LYS A 243 18.40 -9.47 9.87
CA LYS A 243 18.32 -9.25 11.33
C LYS A 243 17.43 -8.07 11.73
N GLY A 244 17.10 -7.17 10.80
CA GLY A 244 16.30 -5.96 11.06
C GLY A 244 17.04 -4.88 11.86
N THR A 245 18.37 -4.92 11.89
CA THR A 245 19.22 -4.01 12.68
C THR A 245 18.95 -2.53 12.40
N CYS A 246 18.72 -2.16 11.13
CA CYS A 246 18.46 -0.77 10.75
C CYS A 246 17.16 -0.21 11.36
N TYR A 247 16.13 -1.04 11.52
CA TYR A 247 14.88 -0.64 12.16
C TYR A 247 15.08 -0.40 13.66
N LYS A 248 15.78 -1.32 14.34
CA LYS A 248 16.14 -1.15 15.77
C LYS A 248 16.97 0.12 15.99
N ALA A 249 17.96 0.35 15.13
CA ALA A 249 18.85 1.52 15.20
C ALA A 249 18.17 2.85 14.81
N SER A 250 16.93 2.84 14.32
CA SER A 250 16.16 4.04 13.96
C SER A 250 14.88 4.19 14.81
N ASN A 251 14.90 3.66 16.03
CA ASN A 251 13.81 3.76 17.02
C ASN A 251 12.49 3.09 16.60
N TRP A 252 12.53 2.07 15.74
CA TRP A 252 11.36 1.26 15.47
C TRP A 252 11.17 0.22 16.58
N ILE A 253 9.92 0.08 17.02
CA ILE A 253 9.50 -0.81 18.09
C ILE A 253 9.17 -2.17 17.50
N TYR A 254 9.86 -3.21 17.94
CA TYR A 254 9.48 -4.59 17.63
C TYR A 254 8.24 -4.98 18.44
N VAL A 255 7.20 -5.47 17.77
CA VAL A 255 5.91 -5.81 18.42
C VAL A 255 5.53 -7.28 18.32
N GLY A 256 6.33 -8.10 17.66
CA GLY A 256 6.09 -9.55 17.51
C GLY A 256 6.22 -10.02 16.07
N GLN A 257 5.67 -11.20 15.79
CA GLN A 257 5.86 -11.89 14.51
C GLN A 257 4.55 -12.22 13.80
N THR A 258 4.59 -12.27 12.46
CA THR A 258 3.52 -12.86 11.68
C THR A 258 3.45 -14.37 11.92
N LYS A 259 2.26 -14.96 11.77
CA LYS A 259 2.07 -16.42 11.90
C LYS A 259 2.60 -17.23 10.71
N GLY A 260 3.19 -16.58 9.70
CA GLY A 260 3.63 -17.26 8.47
C GLY A 260 2.48 -17.85 7.65
N LEU A 261 1.27 -17.33 7.77
CA LEU A 261 0.12 -17.82 7.00
C LEU A 261 -0.04 -16.96 5.74
N GLY A 262 0.11 -17.57 4.58
CA GLY A 262 -0.25 -16.96 3.30
C GLY A 262 -1.76 -16.80 3.12
N LYS A 263 -2.17 -16.21 1.99
CA LYS A 263 -3.58 -16.26 1.58
C LYS A 263 -3.97 -17.73 1.39
N VAL A 264 -5.11 -18.13 1.98
CA VAL A 264 -5.71 -19.44 1.74
C VAL A 264 -6.14 -19.49 0.28
N TYR A 265 -5.56 -20.39 -0.49
CA TYR A 265 -5.97 -20.70 -1.86
C TYR A 265 -6.37 -22.18 -1.83
N TRP A 266 -7.63 -22.49 -2.16
CA TRP A 266 -8.15 -23.87 -2.24
C TRP A 266 -7.91 -24.74 -1.00
N GLY A 267 -8.21 -24.24 0.20
CA GLY A 267 -8.17 -25.03 1.44
C GLY A 267 -6.77 -25.40 1.96
N ARG A 268 -5.68 -25.13 1.22
CA ARG A 268 -4.31 -25.37 1.70
C ARG A 268 -3.72 -24.09 2.32
N LYS A 269 -3.26 -24.21 3.58
CA LYS A 269 -2.49 -23.16 4.25
C LYS A 269 -1.07 -23.16 3.67
N ILE A 270 -0.76 -22.18 2.82
CA ILE A 270 0.61 -21.96 2.38
C ILE A 270 1.39 -21.39 3.57
N SER A 271 2.38 -22.15 4.04
CA SER A 271 3.36 -21.66 5.01
C SER A 271 4.29 -20.67 4.31
N LEU A 272 4.37 -19.46 4.85
CA LEU A 272 5.27 -18.40 4.43
C LEU A 272 6.28 -18.13 5.56
N PRO A 273 7.48 -17.63 5.25
CA PRO A 273 8.43 -17.20 6.26
C PRO A 273 7.79 -16.25 7.25
N LYS A 274 8.03 -16.50 8.54
CA LYS A 274 7.59 -15.60 9.61
C LYS A 274 8.35 -14.28 9.47
N LYS A 275 7.64 -13.18 9.70
CA LYS A 275 8.21 -11.83 9.60
C LYS A 275 8.11 -11.12 10.93
N ASN A 276 9.21 -10.49 11.32
CA ASN A 276 9.20 -9.55 12.44
C ASN A 276 8.44 -8.30 12.04
N ILE A 277 7.56 -7.85 12.93
CA ILE A 277 6.77 -6.65 12.77
C ILE A 277 7.43 -5.53 13.56
N TYR A 278 7.80 -4.47 12.87
CA TYR A 278 8.35 -3.25 13.45
C TYR A 278 7.38 -2.10 13.23
N LEU A 279 7.19 -1.27 14.25
CA LEU A 279 6.34 -0.09 14.20
C LEU A 279 7.14 1.18 14.48
N TYR A 280 6.77 2.29 13.85
CA TYR A 280 7.34 3.61 14.15
C TYR A 280 6.22 4.63 14.30
N HIS A 281 6.16 5.28 15.47
CA HIS A 281 5.13 6.29 15.74
C HIS A 281 5.53 7.63 15.12
N LEU A 282 4.65 8.20 14.29
CA LEU A 282 4.82 9.53 13.70
C LEU A 282 4.25 10.64 14.59
N LYS A 283 3.44 10.25 15.58
CA LYS A 283 2.84 11.12 16.61
C LYS A 283 2.94 10.42 17.95
N ASN A 284 3.22 11.17 19.02
CA ASN A 284 3.33 10.58 20.37
C ASN A 284 2.00 10.01 20.87
N ASN A 285 0.88 10.66 20.54
CA ASN A 285 -0.47 10.21 20.89
C ASN A 285 -1.12 9.28 19.85
N PHE A 286 -0.32 8.55 19.06
CA PHE A 286 -0.83 7.71 17.96
C PHE A 286 -1.88 6.69 18.42
N LYS A 287 -1.74 6.10 19.62
CA LYS A 287 -2.72 5.14 20.14
C LYS A 287 -4.09 5.77 20.33
N GLN A 288 -4.15 6.97 20.93
CA GLN A 288 -5.40 7.71 21.11
C GLN A 288 -6.06 8.02 19.75
N LEU A 289 -5.28 8.48 18.77
CA LEU A 289 -5.77 8.79 17.42
C LEU A 289 -6.23 7.55 16.63
N LEU A 290 -5.71 6.36 16.95
CA LEU A 290 -6.11 5.11 16.30
C LEU A 290 -7.30 4.46 17.02
N CYS A 291 -7.49 4.72 18.31
CA CYS A 291 -8.61 4.23 19.11
C CYS A 291 -9.79 5.20 19.19
N SER A 292 -9.68 6.42 18.64
CA SER A 292 -10.79 7.38 18.55
C SER A 292 -11.84 6.98 17.53
#